data_AF-A0A0G4EN54-F1
#
_entry.id   AF-A0A0G4EN54-F1
#
_cell.length_a   1.000
_cell.length_b   1.000
_cell.length_c   1.000
_cell.angle_alpha   90.00
_cell.angle_beta   90.00
_cell.angle_gamma   90.00
#
_symmetry.space_group_name_H-M   'P 1'
#
loop_
_entity.id
_entity.type
_entity.pdbx_description
1 polymer ?
#
loop_
_entity_poly.entity_id
_entity_poly.type
_entity_poly.pdbx_seq_one_letter_code
_entity_poly.pdbx_strand_id
1 'polypeptide(L)'
;MGNNHTADRHGAVIDEHTLDFLHKADRDALHTRSEVGSLRATARFLWEVDFSAAVLSNRLSRCLAAKGLHAIIAFDAQLDRPLLLKAIWLVDTQQWTEVANALQLARQRGFCQLPITLAVADMQRHDSKQVGR
;
A
#
# COMPACT_ATOMS: atom_id res chain seq x y z
N MET A 1 36.95 -11.97 -35.05
CA MET A 1 35.74 -12.81 -35.07
C MET A 1 35.53 -13.39 -33.69
N GLY A 2 34.37 -13.16 -33.06
CA GLY A 2 33.92 -13.88 -31.86
C GLY A 2 33.18 -12.99 -30.86
N ASN A 3 32.14 -13.42 -30.13
CA ASN A 3 31.33 -14.64 -30.11
C ASN A 3 29.93 -14.20 -29.64
N ASN A 4 28.85 -14.63 -30.30
CA ASN A 4 27.48 -14.34 -29.85
C ASN A 4 27.13 -15.28 -28.68
N HIS A 5 26.96 -14.73 -27.48
CA HIS A 5 26.45 -15.47 -26.33
C HIS A 5 24.98 -15.09 -26.11
N THR A 6 24.09 -15.78 -26.82
CA THR A 6 22.66 -15.82 -26.50
C THR A 6 22.47 -16.68 -25.25
N ALA A 7 22.28 -16.04 -24.10
CA ALA A 7 21.87 -16.72 -22.89
C ALA A 7 20.33 -16.76 -22.87
N ASP A 8 19.77 -17.84 -23.42
CA ASP A 8 18.39 -18.21 -23.21
C ASP A 8 18.23 -18.70 -21.76
N ARG A 9 17.62 -17.88 -20.89
CA ARG A 9 17.37 -18.21 -19.49
C ARG A 9 15.87 -18.28 -19.27
N HIS A 10 15.35 -19.49 -19.37
CA HIS A 10 13.96 -19.80 -19.06
C HIS A 10 13.66 -19.47 -17.59
N GLY A 11 12.64 -18.64 -17.37
CA GLY A 11 12.15 -18.29 -16.03
C GLY A 11 11.59 -19.50 -15.28
N ALA A 12 11.65 -19.48 -13.95
CA ALA A 12 11.10 -20.56 -13.13
C ALA A 12 9.58 -20.65 -13.31
N VAL A 13 9.12 -21.79 -13.83
CA VAL A 13 7.70 -22.15 -13.99
C VAL A 13 7.26 -22.93 -12.77
N ILE A 14 6.16 -22.52 -12.15
CA ILE A 14 5.45 -23.33 -11.14
C ILE A 14 4.03 -23.53 -11.68
N ASP A 15 3.67 -24.79 -11.92
CA ASP A 15 2.30 -25.20 -12.30
C ASP A 15 1.76 -24.52 -13.57
N GLU A 16 2.58 -24.50 -14.63
CA GLU A 16 2.29 -23.92 -15.96
C GLU A 16 1.99 -22.41 -15.98
N HIS A 17 2.06 -21.73 -14.84
CA HIS A 17 1.91 -20.28 -14.75
C HIS A 17 3.29 -19.64 -14.51
N THR A 18 3.80 -18.96 -15.53
CA THR A 18 4.99 -18.11 -15.38
C THR A 18 4.64 -16.95 -14.45
N LEU A 19 5.46 -16.73 -13.41
CA LEU A 19 5.38 -15.53 -12.56
C LEU A 19 5.79 -14.29 -13.36
N ASP A 20 4.89 -13.83 -14.22
CA ASP A 20 5.11 -12.72 -15.17
C ASP A 20 5.15 -11.34 -14.47
N PHE A 21 4.84 -11.30 -13.17
CA PHE A 21 4.80 -10.05 -12.40
C PHE A 21 6.19 -9.49 -12.03
N LEU A 22 7.24 -10.32 -12.10
CA LEU A 22 8.60 -9.95 -11.68
C LEU A 22 9.61 -9.88 -12.83
N HIS A 23 9.33 -10.47 -13.99
CA HIS A 23 10.28 -10.62 -15.10
C HIS A 23 9.85 -9.94 -16.41
N LYS A 24 9.18 -8.78 -16.33
CA LYS A 24 9.02 -7.94 -17.52
C LYS A 24 10.38 -7.31 -17.85
N ALA A 25 10.88 -7.63 -19.04
CA ALA A 25 12.24 -7.54 -19.56
C ALA A 25 12.95 -6.15 -19.58
N ASP A 26 12.72 -5.29 -18.59
CA ASP A 26 13.36 -3.96 -18.50
C ASP A 26 13.59 -3.48 -17.05
N ARG A 27 13.48 -4.38 -16.06
CA ARG A 27 13.64 -4.06 -14.62
C ARG A 27 14.86 -4.72 -13.97
N ASP A 28 15.68 -5.42 -14.75
CA ASP A 28 17.04 -5.84 -14.37
C ASP A 28 18.04 -4.67 -14.42
N ALA A 29 17.60 -3.45 -14.71
CA ALA A 29 18.48 -2.28 -14.72
C ALA A 29 18.90 -1.79 -13.33
N LEU A 30 18.39 -2.35 -12.23
CA LEU A 30 18.72 -1.90 -10.86
C LEU A 30 19.96 -2.60 -10.26
N HIS A 31 20.83 -3.18 -11.08
CA HIS A 31 21.91 -4.04 -10.61
C HIS A 31 23.19 -3.31 -10.17
N THR A 32 23.34 -2.00 -10.37
CA THR A 32 24.51 -1.32 -9.80
C THR A 32 24.27 -0.94 -8.34
N ARG A 33 25.27 -1.18 -7.49
CA ARG A 33 25.28 -0.77 -6.08
C ARG A 33 25.00 0.73 -5.91
N SER A 34 25.31 1.53 -6.94
CA SER A 34 25.03 2.96 -7.00
C SER A 34 23.54 3.26 -7.21
N GLU A 35 22.84 2.54 -8.09
CA GLU A 35 21.39 2.72 -8.29
C GLU A 35 20.59 2.26 -7.07
N VAL A 36 20.96 1.12 -6.48
CA VAL A 36 20.38 0.67 -5.21
C VAL A 36 20.72 1.64 -4.09
N GLY A 37 21.93 2.21 -4.10
CA GLY A 37 22.37 3.26 -3.17
C GLY A 37 21.56 4.54 -3.32
N SER A 38 21.34 5.01 -4.55
CA SER A 38 20.52 6.18 -4.89
C SER A 38 19.05 5.95 -4.59
N LEU A 39 18.52 4.75 -4.81
CA LEU A 39 17.15 4.40 -4.48
C LEU A 39 16.97 4.32 -2.96
N ARG A 40 17.93 3.73 -2.24
CA ARG A 40 17.91 3.68 -0.77
C ARG A 40 18.13 5.06 -0.17
N ALA A 41 18.98 5.89 -0.75
CA ALA A 41 19.20 7.27 -0.33
C ALA A 41 18.00 8.15 -0.66
N THR A 42 17.33 7.94 -1.79
CA THR A 42 16.10 8.67 -2.16
C THR A 42 14.92 8.19 -1.33
N ALA A 43 14.78 6.90 -1.07
CA ALA A 43 13.75 6.37 -0.18
C ALA A 43 13.99 6.83 1.26
N ARG A 44 15.25 6.83 1.71
CA ARG A 44 15.65 7.37 3.01
C ARG A 44 15.47 8.89 3.07
N PHE A 45 15.78 9.61 2.00
CA PHE A 45 15.52 11.05 1.89
C PHE A 45 14.01 11.32 1.84
N LEU A 46 13.20 10.54 1.15
CA LEU A 46 11.73 10.68 1.18
C LEU A 46 11.16 10.28 2.54
N TRP A 47 11.85 9.42 3.29
CA TRP A 47 11.51 9.07 4.66
C TRP A 47 11.95 10.16 5.67
N GLU A 48 13.13 10.75 5.47
CA GLU A 48 13.76 11.78 6.31
C GLU A 48 13.28 13.21 5.97
N VAL A 49 12.90 13.47 4.72
CA VAL A 49 12.13 14.64 4.26
C VAL A 49 10.71 14.41 4.70
N ASP A 50 10.56 14.56 6.01
CA ASP A 50 9.39 14.96 6.76
C ASP A 50 8.09 15.04 5.94
N PHE A 51 7.52 13.87 5.64
CA PHE A 51 6.07 13.79 5.53
C PHE A 51 5.50 14.03 6.92
N SER A 52 5.38 15.31 7.29
CA SER A 52 4.76 15.71 8.53
C SER A 52 3.39 15.03 8.66
N ALA A 53 2.95 14.78 9.89
CA ALA A 53 1.64 14.15 10.11
C ALA A 53 0.52 14.92 9.38
N ALA A 54 0.64 16.25 9.27
CA ALA A 54 -0.28 17.08 8.49
C ALA A 54 -0.25 16.79 6.99
N VAL A 55 0.94 16.61 6.38
CA VAL A 55 1.06 16.28 4.95
C VAL A 55 0.48 14.89 4.66
N LEU A 56 0.76 13.91 5.54
CA LEU A 56 0.22 12.55 5.41
C LEU A 56 -1.28 12.52 5.62
N SER A 57 -1.81 13.25 6.60
CA SER A 57 -3.25 13.38 6.82
C SER A 57 -3.94 13.97 5.58
N ASN A 58 -3.40 15.04 5.01
CA ASN A 58 -3.95 15.61 3.77
C ASN A 58 -3.89 14.61 2.60
N ARG A 59 -2.80 13.84 2.47
CA ARG A 59 -2.71 12.77 1.47
C ARG A 59 -3.77 11.69 1.69
N LEU A 60 -3.97 11.26 2.94
CA LEU A 60 -5.00 10.29 3.31
C LEU A 60 -6.40 10.78 2.92
N SER A 61 -6.73 12.04 3.21
CA SER A 61 -8.00 12.65 2.81
C SER A 61 -8.19 12.64 1.29
N ARG A 62 -7.14 12.91 0.51
CA ARG A 62 -7.19 12.80 -0.95
C ARG A 62 -7.40 11.35 -1.44
N CYS A 63 -6.74 10.38 -0.81
CA CYS A 63 -6.94 8.96 -1.12
C CYS A 63 -8.39 8.53 -0.86
N LEU A 64 -8.97 8.94 0.28
CA LEU A 64 -10.37 8.68 0.60
C LEU A 64 -11.33 9.32 -0.42
N ALA A 65 -11.06 10.56 -0.82
CA ALA A 65 -11.87 11.25 -1.83
C ALA A 65 -11.80 10.53 -3.19
N ALA A 66 -10.59 10.16 -3.64
CA ALA A 66 -10.38 9.45 -4.91
C ALA A 66 -11.08 8.09 -4.96
N LYS A 67 -11.21 7.41 -3.82
CA LYS A 67 -11.94 6.13 -3.70
C LYS A 67 -13.42 6.29 -3.35
N GLY A 68 -13.92 7.52 -3.20
CA GLY A 68 -15.32 7.77 -2.81
C GLY A 68 -15.67 7.38 -1.37
N LEU A 69 -14.67 7.21 -0.50
CA LEU A 69 -14.83 6.69 0.87
C LEU A 69 -14.98 7.77 1.94
N HIS A 70 -14.73 9.04 1.62
CA HIS A 70 -14.70 10.14 2.58
C HIS A 70 -15.99 10.32 3.42
N ALA A 71 -17.14 9.87 2.91
CA ALA A 71 -18.43 9.92 3.62
C ALA A 71 -18.77 8.60 4.34
N ILE A 72 -17.97 7.55 4.15
CA ILE A 72 -18.22 6.20 4.66
C ILE A 72 -17.24 5.88 5.79
N ILE A 73 -15.98 6.28 5.63
CA ILE A 73 -14.89 5.97 6.54
C ILE A 73 -14.11 7.24 6.85
N ALA A 74 -13.84 7.43 8.13
CA ALA A 74 -12.92 8.43 8.64
C ALA A 74 -11.81 7.70 9.43
N PHE A 75 -10.67 8.37 9.56
CA PHE A 75 -9.60 7.93 10.46
C PHE A 75 -9.49 8.93 11.59
N ASP A 76 -9.03 8.46 12.74
CA ASP A 76 -8.74 9.31 13.88
C ASP A 76 -7.81 10.47 13.50
N ALA A 77 -8.07 11.67 14.02
CA ALA A 77 -7.21 12.83 13.81
C ALA A 77 -5.86 12.68 14.54
N GLN A 78 -5.78 11.80 15.53
CA GLN A 78 -4.59 11.56 16.35
C GLN A 78 -3.66 10.47 15.79
N LEU A 79 -3.85 10.04 14.55
CA LEU A 79 -2.91 9.09 13.93
C LEU A 79 -1.51 9.70 13.81
N ASP A 80 -0.53 8.98 14.33
CA ASP A 80 0.88 9.30 14.15
C ASP A 80 1.36 8.93 12.73
N ARG A 81 2.60 9.30 12.40
CA ARG A 81 3.16 9.05 11.06
C ARG A 81 3.09 7.57 10.61
N PRO A 82 3.53 6.57 11.40
CA PRO A 82 3.47 5.18 10.95
C PRO A 82 2.02 4.71 10.72
N LEU A 83 1.07 5.11 11.58
CA LEU A 83 -0.33 4.75 11.37
C LEU A 83 -0.97 5.50 10.21
N LEU A 84 -0.58 6.74 9.93
CA LEU A 84 -1.01 7.48 8.75
C LEU A 84 -0.52 6.82 7.46
N LEU A 85 0.74 6.37 7.42
CA LEU A 85 1.26 5.61 6.27
C LEU A 85 0.51 4.28 6.10
N LYS A 86 0.21 3.59 7.19
CA LYS A 86 -0.60 2.36 7.18
C LYS A 86 -2.02 2.63 6.67
N ALA A 87 -2.66 3.71 7.10
CA ALA A 87 -3.98 4.13 6.64
C ALA A 87 -3.99 4.47 5.15
N ILE A 88 -3.00 5.23 4.67
CA ILE A 88 -2.84 5.56 3.25
C ILE A 88 -2.69 4.27 2.43
N TRP A 89 -1.83 3.35 2.87
CA TRP A 89 -1.65 2.06 2.20
C TRP A 89 -2.96 1.27 2.16
N LEU A 90 -3.71 1.19 3.27
CA LEU A 90 -4.97 0.47 3.35
C LEU A 90 -6.01 1.04 2.38
N VAL A 91 -6.15 2.36 2.34
CA VAL A 91 -7.08 3.04 1.43
C VAL A 91 -6.70 2.84 -0.04
N ASP A 92 -5.41 2.90 -0.35
CA ASP A 92 -4.94 2.91 -1.74
C ASP A 92 -4.93 1.50 -2.37
N THR A 93 -4.49 0.50 -1.59
CA THR A 93 -4.22 -0.86 -2.08
C THR A 93 -5.39 -1.83 -1.95
N GLN A 94 -6.29 -1.63 -0.99
CA GLN A 94 -7.38 -2.56 -0.75
C GLN A 94 -8.60 -2.25 -1.65
N GLN A 95 -9.42 -3.28 -1.86
CA GLN A 95 -10.70 -3.13 -2.54
C GLN A 95 -11.78 -2.79 -1.52
N TRP A 96 -12.28 -1.56 -1.56
CA TRP A 96 -13.24 -1.04 -0.59
C TRP A 96 -14.70 -1.12 -1.03
N THR A 97 -14.99 -1.51 -2.27
CA THR A 97 -16.33 -1.48 -2.84
C THR A 97 -17.33 -2.32 -2.04
N GLU A 98 -16.95 -3.54 -1.67
CA GLU A 98 -17.81 -4.43 -0.89
C GLU A 98 -18.07 -3.87 0.52
N VAL A 99 -17.01 -3.42 1.20
CA VAL A 99 -17.09 -2.82 2.54
C VAL A 99 -17.96 -1.56 2.51
N ALA A 100 -17.77 -0.70 1.52
CA ALA A 100 -18.55 0.52 1.34
C ALA A 100 -20.04 0.21 1.15
N ASN A 101 -20.37 -0.76 0.28
CA ASN A 101 -21.75 -1.17 0.05
C ASN A 101 -22.39 -1.77 1.31
N ALA A 102 -21.66 -2.63 2.03
CA ALA A 102 -22.12 -3.23 3.28
C ALA A 102 -22.39 -2.16 4.35
N LEU A 103 -21.48 -1.20 4.51
CA LEU A 103 -21.64 -0.09 5.47
C LEU A 103 -22.80 0.83 5.10
N GLN A 104 -23.00 1.12 3.81
CA GLN A 104 -24.15 1.89 3.35
C GLN A 104 -25.48 1.18 3.63
N LEU A 105 -25.54 -0.13 3.39
CA LEU A 105 -26.72 -0.94 3.70
C LEU A 105 -26.98 -0.98 5.21
N ALA A 106 -25.93 -1.17 6.01
CA ALA A 106 -26.03 -1.15 7.48
C ALA A 106 -26.60 0.19 7.98
N ARG A 107 -26.15 1.32 7.42
CA ARG A 107 -26.73 2.64 7.71
C ARG A 107 -28.20 2.73 7.34
N GLN A 108 -28.59 2.27 6.15
CA GLN A 108 -30.00 2.29 5.71
C GLN A 108 -30.91 1.46 6.63
N ARG A 109 -30.36 0.41 7.23
CA ARG A 109 -31.05 -0.45 8.20
C ARG A 109 -30.96 0.05 9.64
N GLY A 110 -30.27 1.17 9.90
CA GLY A 110 -30.11 1.75 11.23
C GLY A 110 -29.11 1.02 12.14
N PHE A 111 -28.27 0.13 11.60
CA PHE A 111 -27.26 -0.59 12.38
C PHE A 111 -26.00 0.22 12.66
N CYS A 112 -25.74 1.27 11.89
CA CYS A 112 -24.60 2.16 12.11
C CYS A 112 -24.84 3.58 11.62
N GLN A 113 -23.98 4.49 12.08
CA GLN A 113 -23.86 5.84 11.58
C GLN A 113 -22.59 5.95 10.73
N LEU A 114 -22.66 6.72 9.64
CA LEU A 114 -21.50 7.01 8.79
C LEU A 114 -21.08 8.48 8.95
N PRO A 115 -19.78 8.79 8.82
CA PRO A 115 -18.68 7.86 8.58
C PRO A 115 -18.31 7.02 9.82
N ILE A 116 -17.89 5.77 9.60
CA ILE A 116 -17.25 4.96 10.66
C ILE A 116 -15.85 5.51 10.88
N THR A 117 -15.51 5.81 12.13
CA THR A 117 -14.16 6.27 12.49
C THR A 117 -13.30 5.08 12.87
N LEU A 118 -12.22 4.86 12.12
CA LEU A 118 -11.17 3.89 12.44
C LEU A 118 -10.23 4.52 13.46
N ALA A 119 -10.32 4.06 14.71
CA ALA A 119 -9.54 4.58 15.82
C ALA A 119 -8.08 4.06 15.77
N VAL A 120 -7.21 4.70 16.54
CA VAL A 120 -5.82 4.23 16.76
C VAL A 120 -5.80 2.74 17.17
N ALA A 121 -6.70 2.35 18.08
CA ALA A 121 -6.80 0.97 18.55
C ALA A 121 -7.16 -0.01 17.42
N ASP A 122 -8.06 0.36 16.51
CA ASP A 122 -8.42 -0.49 15.37
C ASP A 122 -7.24 -0.68 14.42
N MET A 123 -6.47 0.39 14.21
CA MET A 123 -5.26 0.36 13.39
C MET A 123 -4.13 -0.46 14.03
N GLN A 124 -4.14 -0.62 15.34
CA GLN A 124 -3.14 -1.40 16.08
C GLN A 124 -3.57 -2.84 16.33
N ARG A 125 -4.87 -3.16 16.34
CA ARG A 125 -5.42 -4.49 16.74
C ARG A 125 -4.84 -5.73 16.03
N HIS A 126 -4.16 -5.57 14.90
CA HIS A 126 -3.51 -6.66 14.16
C HIS A 126 -1.99 -6.52 14.04
N ASP A 127 -1.35 -5.68 14.85
CA ASP A 127 0.11 -5.61 14.97
C ASP A 127 0.77 -6.92 15.44
N SER A 128 0.01 -7.76 16.12
CA SER A 128 0.42 -8.99 16.79
C SER A 128 0.11 -10.26 16.01
N LYS A 129 -0.37 -10.17 14.76
CA LYS A 129 -0.45 -11.35 13.88
C LYS A 129 0.97 -11.77 13.47
N GLN A 130 1.63 -12.52 14.34
CA GLN A 130 2.79 -13.30 13.95
C GLN A 130 2.33 -14.36 12.95
N VAL A 131 3.10 -14.51 11.86
CA VAL A 131 2.96 -15.65 10.94
C VAL A 131 2.98 -16.91 11.81
N GLY A 132 1.84 -17.62 11.82
CA GLY A 132 1.71 -18.89 12.54
C GLY A 132 2.85 -19.81 12.12
N ARG A 133 3.50 -20.37 13.14
CA ARG A 133 4.68 -21.22 13.03
C ARG A 133 4.39 -22.50 12.26
#